data_AF-A0AAV5CKH9-F1
#
_entry.id   AF-A0AAV5CKH9-F1
#
_cell.length_a   1.000
_cell.length_b   1.000
_cell.length_c   1.000
_cell.angle_alpha   90.00
_cell.angle_beta   90.00
_cell.angle_gamma   90.00
#
_symmetry.space_group_name_H-M   'P 1'
#
loop_
_entity.id
_entity.type
_entity.pdbx_description
1 polymer ?
#
loop_
_entity_poly.entity_id
_entity_poly.type
_entity_poly.pdbx_seq_one_letter_code
_entity_poly.pdbx_strand_id
1 'polypeptide(L)'
;MPSTTARAGGVFLPIIKSLSLSAESKPNDKSSRKLGSYLVMTQFQAAGNSSALFLTAAAQNLLCLKLAEELGVIIANPWIAWFKAASLPAIVSLLTTPYLLYKIFPPETKDTPDAPALAAEKLKRTGPVTKNEWVMIGTMILAVSLWIFG
;
A
#
# COMPACT_ATOMS: atom_id res chain seq x y z
N MET A 1 -8.75 -6.45 -4.21
CA MET A 1 -7.48 -6.74 -4.92
C MET A 1 -6.77 -7.90 -4.22
N PRO A 2 -6.92 -9.14 -4.73
CA PRO A 2 -6.39 -10.36 -4.12
C PRO A 2 -4.88 -10.58 -4.35
N SER A 3 -4.14 -9.51 -4.67
CA SER A 3 -2.72 -9.56 -4.97
C SER A 3 -1.96 -8.43 -4.27
N THR A 4 -0.94 -8.80 -3.49
CA THR A 4 -0.01 -7.87 -2.84
C THR A 4 0.75 -7.04 -3.87
N THR A 5 1.22 -7.67 -4.96
CA THR A 5 2.02 -7.01 -6.01
C THR A 5 1.17 -6.02 -6.81
N ALA A 6 -0.08 -6.36 -7.09
CA ALA A 6 -1.06 -5.47 -7.70
C ALA A 6 -1.25 -4.17 -6.90
N ARG A 7 -1.45 -4.30 -5.58
CA ARG A 7 -1.62 -3.15 -4.69
C ARG A 7 -0.35 -2.31 -4.62
N ALA A 8 0.79 -2.95 -4.32
CA ALA A 8 2.05 -2.25 -4.15
C ALA A 8 2.48 -1.55 -5.45
N GLY A 9 2.52 -2.27 -6.57
CA GLY A 9 3.03 -1.76 -7.84
C GLY A 9 2.04 -0.89 -8.60
N GLY A 10 0.77 -1.28 -8.65
CA GLY A 10 -0.24 -0.59 -9.46
C GLY A 10 -0.79 0.68 -8.81
N VAL A 11 -0.89 0.71 -7.47
CA VAL A 11 -1.51 1.84 -6.75
C VAL A 11 -0.47 2.66 -6.01
N PHE A 12 0.33 2.04 -5.15
CA PHE A 12 1.18 2.80 -4.23
C PHE A 12 2.49 3.31 -4.83
N LEU A 13 3.17 2.53 -5.68
CA LEU A 13 4.43 2.97 -6.28
C LEU A 13 4.33 4.30 -7.06
N PRO A 14 3.32 4.54 -7.92
CA PRO A 14 3.15 5.82 -8.60
C PRO A 14 2.96 7.00 -7.63
N ILE A 15 2.16 6.80 -6.57
CA ILE A 15 1.89 7.81 -5.54
C ILE A 15 3.18 8.15 -4.79
N ILE A 16 3.89 7.12 -4.31
CA ILE A 16 5.15 7.27 -3.59
C ILE A 16 6.19 7.97 -4.46
N LYS A 17 6.29 7.59 -5.75
CA LYS A 17 7.19 8.23 -6.71
C LYS A 17 6.88 9.71 -6.87
N SER A 18 5.61 10.08 -7.03
CA SER A 18 5.16 11.47 -7.18
C SER A 18 5.51 12.33 -5.94
N LEU A 19 5.24 11.80 -4.74
CA LEU A 19 5.56 12.44 -3.47
C LEU A 19 7.08 12.58 -3.27
N SER A 20 7.84 11.52 -3.56
CA SER A 20 9.30 11.50 -3.40
C SER A 20 9.96 12.52 -4.33
N LEU A 21 9.55 12.58 -5.60
CA LEU A 21 10.07 13.56 -6.55
C LEU A 21 9.71 15.00 -6.16
N SER A 22 8.51 15.22 -5.63
CA SER A 22 8.10 16.54 -5.13
C SER A 22 8.91 17.00 -3.91
N ALA A 23 9.42 16.06 -3.10
CA ALA A 23 10.32 16.31 -1.97
C ALA A 23 11.80 16.26 -2.34
N GLU A 24 12.14 16.30 -3.63
CA GLU A 24 13.50 16.19 -4.15
C GLU A 24 14.25 14.93 -3.68
N SER A 25 13.52 13.85 -3.44
CA SER A 25 14.04 12.55 -3.04
C SER A 25 14.11 11.63 -4.25
N LYS A 26 15.32 11.39 -4.76
CA LYS A 26 15.54 10.62 -5.98
C LYS A 26 16.07 9.21 -5.68
N PRO A 27 15.66 8.18 -6.44
CA PRO A 27 16.20 6.83 -6.31
C PRO A 27 17.68 6.81 -6.72
N ASN A 28 18.47 5.93 -6.09
CA ASN A 28 19.92 5.76 -6.33
C ASN A 28 20.77 7.03 -6.08
N ASP A 29 20.24 7.99 -5.32
CA ASP A 29 20.91 9.23 -4.95
C ASP A 29 20.99 9.34 -3.42
N LYS A 30 21.92 10.15 -2.89
CA LYS A 30 22.02 10.42 -1.45
C LYS A 30 20.71 11.01 -0.89
N SER A 31 19.97 11.75 -1.71
CA SER A 31 18.65 12.31 -1.39
C SER A 31 17.51 11.29 -1.24
N SER A 32 17.74 10.01 -1.56
CA SER A 32 16.73 8.95 -1.41
C SER A 32 16.18 8.84 0.03
N ARG A 33 17.00 9.16 1.03
CA ARG A 33 16.63 9.13 2.45
C ARG A 33 15.78 10.31 2.91
N LYS A 34 15.65 11.39 2.11
CA LYS A 34 14.83 12.55 2.46
C LYS A 34 13.38 12.16 2.76
N LEU A 35 12.79 11.34 1.89
CA LEU A 35 11.41 10.88 2.03
C LEU A 35 11.17 9.53 1.34
N GLY A 36 11.72 9.32 0.14
CA GLY A 36 11.35 8.21 -0.72
C GLY A 36 11.65 6.84 -0.13
N SER A 37 12.85 6.64 0.43
CA SER A 37 13.21 5.35 1.05
C SER A 37 12.29 5.01 2.24
N TYR A 38 11.88 5.99 3.04
CA TYR A 38 10.96 5.79 4.16
C TYR A 38 9.56 5.38 3.67
N LEU A 39 9.02 6.07 2.66
CA LEU A 39 7.71 5.76 2.09
C LEU A 39 7.68 4.38 1.45
N VAL A 40 8.72 4.00 0.70
CA VAL A 40 8.83 2.66 0.09
C VAL A 40 8.88 1.58 1.17
N MET A 41 9.70 1.77 2.20
CA MET A 41 9.84 0.79 3.28
C MET A 41 8.56 0.64 4.11
N THR A 42 7.90 1.77 4.41
CA THR A 42 6.60 1.77 5.09
C THR A 42 5.54 1.05 4.28
N GLN A 43 5.48 1.32 2.98
CA GLN A 43 4.55 0.65 2.08
C GLN A 43 4.80 -0.86 2.00
N PHE A 44 6.07 -1.28 1.91
CA PHE A 44 6.42 -2.70 1.86
C PHE A 44 5.89 -3.45 3.09
N GLN A 45 6.11 -2.89 4.28
CA GLN A 45 5.64 -3.50 5.52
C GLN A 45 4.11 -3.46 5.67
N ALA A 46 3.48 -2.33 5.36
CA ALA A 46 2.03 -2.17 5.40
C ALA A 46 1.32 -3.12 4.41
N ALA A 47 1.91 -3.35 3.24
CA ALA A 47 1.40 -4.31 2.26
C ALA A 47 1.40 -5.74 2.83
N GLY A 48 2.46 -6.14 3.55
CA GLY A 48 2.51 -7.43 4.23
C GLY A 48 1.43 -7.59 5.30
N ASN A 49 1.32 -6.63 6.22
CA ASN A 49 0.34 -6.65 7.31
C ASN A 49 -1.11 -6.66 6.79
N SER A 50 -1.41 -5.85 5.78
CA SER A 50 -2.75 -5.82 5.15
C SER A 50 -3.06 -7.06 4.31
N SER A 51 -2.05 -7.75 3.77
CA SER A 51 -2.22 -9.07 3.14
C SER A 51 -2.51 -10.18 4.15
N ALA A 52 -1.93 -10.12 5.35
CA ALA A 52 -2.19 -11.10 6.40
C ALA A 52 -3.63 -11.01 6.96
N LEU A 53 -4.21 -9.80 6.99
CA LEU A 53 -5.53 -9.55 7.58
C LEU A 53 -6.68 -10.30 6.88
N PHE A 54 -6.64 -10.41 5.55
CA PHE A 54 -7.71 -11.02 4.76
C PHE A 54 -7.24 -12.29 4.07
N LEU A 55 -8.03 -13.36 4.21
CA LEU A 55 -7.73 -14.65 3.60
C LEU A 55 -7.49 -14.54 2.09
N THR A 56 -8.28 -13.72 1.39
CA THR A 56 -8.21 -13.60 -0.07
C THR A 56 -7.22 -12.55 -0.56
N ALA A 57 -6.46 -11.89 0.33
CA ALA A 57 -5.55 -10.81 -0.09
C ALA A 57 -4.24 -11.28 -0.71
N ALA A 58 -3.88 -12.56 -0.54
CA ALA A 58 -2.67 -13.15 -1.10
C ALA A 58 -2.86 -14.66 -1.34
N ALA A 59 -2.26 -15.19 -2.42
CA ALA A 59 -2.35 -16.61 -2.77
C ALA A 59 -1.77 -17.53 -1.68
N GLN A 60 -0.75 -17.06 -0.96
CA GLN A 60 -0.11 -17.78 0.14
C GLN A 60 -1.12 -18.11 1.26
N ASN A 61 -2.06 -17.22 1.54
CA ASN A 61 -3.07 -17.44 2.59
C ASN A 61 -4.02 -18.59 2.22
N LEU A 62 -4.41 -18.67 0.94
CA LEU A 62 -5.23 -19.77 0.42
C LEU A 62 -4.46 -21.09 0.41
N LEU A 63 -3.16 -21.05 0.13
CA LEU A 63 -2.28 -22.22 0.23
C LEU A 63 -2.23 -22.76 1.66
N CYS A 64 -2.15 -21.90 2.69
CA CYS A 64 -2.20 -22.34 4.09
C CYS A 64 -3.48 -23.12 4.42
N LEU A 65 -4.63 -22.72 3.88
CA LEU A 65 -5.88 -23.48 4.06
C LEU A 65 -5.83 -24.84 3.39
N LYS A 66 -5.25 -24.92 2.18
CA LYS A 66 -5.12 -26.19 1.45
C LYS A 66 -4.23 -27.18 2.20
N LEU A 67 -3.10 -26.71 2.73
CA LEU A 67 -2.22 -27.52 3.56
C LEU A 67 -2.88 -27.97 4.87
N ALA A 68 -3.70 -27.12 5.50
CA ALA A 68 -4.45 -27.50 6.69
C ALA A 68 -5.50 -28.59 6.38
N GLU A 69 -6.18 -28.48 5.25
CA GLU A 69 -7.15 -29.47 4.76
C GLU A 69 -6.49 -30.84 4.50
N GLU A 70 -5.29 -30.87 3.90
CA GLU A 70 -4.49 -32.09 3.69
C GLU A 70 -4.10 -32.79 4.99
N LEU A 71 -3.96 -32.04 6.09
CA LEU A 71 -3.66 -32.56 7.43
C LEU A 71 -4.93 -32.96 8.21
N GLY A 72 -6.12 -32.90 7.58
CA GLY A 72 -7.40 -33.25 8.19
C GLY A 72 -8.05 -32.13 9.01
N VAL A 73 -7.52 -30.90 8.96
CA VAL A 73 -8.10 -29.73 9.64
C VAL A 73 -9.12 -29.07 8.72
N ILE A 74 -10.39 -29.41 8.89
CA ILE A 74 -11.49 -28.85 8.10
C ILE A 74 -12.08 -27.63 8.83
N ILE A 75 -11.95 -26.45 8.22
CA ILE A 75 -12.51 -25.21 8.76
C ILE A 75 -13.83 -24.92 8.05
N ALA A 76 -14.96 -25.00 8.77
CA ALA A 76 -16.29 -24.80 8.19
C ALA A 76 -16.52 -23.38 7.60
N ASN A 77 -15.91 -22.35 8.20
CA ASN A 77 -15.94 -20.99 7.67
C ASN A 77 -14.52 -20.40 7.62
N PRO A 78 -13.73 -20.72 6.58
CA PRO A 78 -12.32 -20.37 6.51
C PRO A 78 -12.08 -18.86 6.52
N TRP A 79 -12.94 -18.09 5.87
CA TRP A 79 -12.79 -16.64 5.77
C TRP A 79 -12.99 -15.96 7.14
N ILE A 80 -14.06 -16.30 7.85
CA ILE A 80 -14.34 -15.72 9.18
C ILE A 80 -13.33 -16.22 10.22
N ALA A 81 -12.96 -17.50 10.17
CA ALA A 81 -11.95 -18.05 11.07
C ALA A 81 -10.60 -17.35 10.88
N TRP A 82 -10.16 -17.18 9.63
CA TRP A 82 -8.94 -16.44 9.31
C TRP A 82 -9.02 -15.00 9.79
N PHE A 83 -10.09 -14.28 9.45
CA PHE A 83 -10.24 -12.88 9.84
C PHE A 83 -10.22 -12.70 11.36
N LYS A 84 -10.93 -13.56 12.12
CA LYS A 84 -10.90 -13.52 13.59
C LYS A 84 -9.50 -13.75 14.13
N ALA A 85 -8.78 -14.77 13.64
CA ALA A 85 -7.43 -15.09 14.10
C ALA A 85 -6.40 -14.03 13.70
N ALA A 86 -6.48 -13.51 12.47
CA ALA A 86 -5.51 -12.58 11.91
C ALA A 86 -5.77 -11.11 12.31
N SER A 87 -7.01 -10.73 12.65
CA SER A 87 -7.40 -9.34 12.92
C SER A 87 -6.53 -8.65 13.95
N LEU A 88 -6.44 -9.21 15.17
CA LEU A 88 -5.67 -8.63 16.25
C LEU A 88 -4.17 -8.48 15.91
N PRO A 89 -3.43 -9.53 15.52
CA PRO A 89 -2.01 -9.39 15.21
C PRO A 89 -1.74 -8.50 14.00
N ALA A 90 -2.60 -8.55 12.96
CA ALA A 90 -2.43 -7.73 11.77
C ALA A 90 -2.67 -6.24 12.06
N ILE A 91 -3.71 -5.89 12.83
CA ILE A 91 -4.00 -4.50 13.20
C ILE A 91 -2.90 -3.95 14.11
N VAL A 92 -2.47 -4.72 15.12
CA VAL A 92 -1.36 -4.32 16.00
C VAL A 92 -0.09 -4.08 15.18
N SER A 93 0.23 -4.98 14.25
CA SER A 93 1.38 -4.80 13.36
C SER A 93 1.21 -3.60 12.43
N LEU A 94 0.02 -3.38 11.85
CA LEU A 94 -0.26 -2.24 10.97
C LEU A 94 -0.03 -0.89 11.67
N LEU A 95 -0.37 -0.79 12.95
CA LEU A 95 -0.16 0.42 13.75
C LEU A 95 1.29 0.55 14.25
N THR A 96 1.89 -0.56 14.65
CA THR A 96 3.22 -0.56 15.27
C THR A 96 4.34 -0.43 14.24
N THR A 97 4.20 -1.03 13.05
CA THR A 97 5.27 -1.03 12.05
C THR A 97 5.63 0.37 11.53
N PRO A 98 4.68 1.28 11.21
CA PRO A 98 5.03 2.65 10.84
C PRO A 98 5.78 3.38 11.95
N TYR A 99 5.37 3.20 13.21
CA TYR A 99 6.04 3.80 14.36
C TYR A 99 7.48 3.28 14.53
N LEU A 100 7.67 1.95 14.44
CA LEU A 100 9.01 1.34 14.50
C LEU A 100 9.90 1.78 13.34
N LEU A 101 9.35 1.83 12.12
CA LEU A 101 10.07 2.32 10.96
C LEU A 101 10.47 3.78 11.11
N TYR A 102 9.59 4.62 11.66
CA TYR A 102 9.92 6.02 11.92
C TYR A 102 11.09 6.16 12.90
N LYS A 103 11.23 5.23 13.86
CA LYS A 103 12.34 5.24 14.82
C LYS A 103 13.65 4.66 14.26
N ILE A 104 13.57 3.55 13.51
CA ILE A 104 14.75 2.82 12.99
C ILE A 104 15.27 3.45 11.69
N PHE A 105 14.35 3.92 10.86
CA PHE A 105 14.63 4.45 9.53
C PHE A 105 13.88 5.79 9.31
N PRO A 106 14.15 6.81 10.13
CA PRO A 106 13.48 8.10 10.02
C PRO A 106 13.75 8.75 8.65
N PRO A 107 12.75 9.42 8.05
CA PRO A 107 12.99 10.34 6.94
C PRO A 107 13.81 11.53 7.45
N GLU A 108 14.68 12.08 6.60
CA GLU A 108 15.43 13.29 6.93
C GLU A 108 14.52 14.53 6.94
N THR A 109 13.52 14.57 6.04
CA THR A 109 12.50 15.62 6.02
C THR A 109 11.31 15.19 6.88
N LYS A 110 11.18 15.77 8.07
CA LYS A 110 10.11 15.47 9.03
C LYS A 110 9.03 16.54 9.10
N ASP A 111 9.41 17.78 8.85
CA ASP A 111 8.53 18.93 8.87
C ASP A 111 8.47 19.57 7.48
N THR A 112 7.24 19.74 6.99
CA THR A 112 6.97 20.45 5.73
C THR A 112 5.80 21.41 5.97
N PRO A 113 5.99 22.48 6.76
CA PRO A 113 4.90 23.39 7.16
C PRO A 113 4.24 24.06 5.95
N ASP A 114 4.99 24.29 4.88
CA ASP A 114 4.49 24.89 3.65
C ASP A 114 3.84 23.86 2.70
N ALA A 115 3.87 22.56 3.00
CA ALA A 115 3.31 21.53 2.11
C ALA A 115 1.83 21.74 1.75
N PRO A 116 0.93 22.12 2.68
CA PRO A 116 -0.47 22.37 2.32
C PRO A 116 -0.62 23.56 1.37
N ALA A 117 0.12 24.63 1.60
CA ALA A 117 0.10 25.83 0.76
C ALA A 117 0.67 25.55 -0.64
N LEU A 118 1.83 24.89 -0.71
CA LEU A 118 2.47 24.45 -1.96
C LEU A 118 1.59 23.46 -2.75
N ALA A 119 0.91 22.54 -2.07
CA ALA A 119 -0.01 21.61 -2.71
C ALA A 119 -1.22 22.34 -3.31
N ALA A 120 -1.80 23.30 -2.57
CA ALA A 120 -2.91 24.12 -3.05
C ALA A 120 -2.49 24.99 -4.25
N GLU A 121 -1.29 25.56 -4.22
CA GLU A 121 -0.76 26.34 -5.33
C GLU A 121 -0.49 25.46 -6.57
N LYS A 122 0.15 24.29 -6.39
CA LYS A 122 0.35 23.33 -7.48
C LYS A 122 -0.98 22.88 -8.08
N LEU A 123 -1.99 22.58 -7.26
CA LEU A 123 -3.32 22.20 -7.74
C LEU A 123 -3.96 23.32 -8.57
N LYS A 124 -3.86 24.58 -8.12
CA LYS A 124 -4.33 25.74 -8.90
C LYS A 124 -3.61 25.87 -10.24
N ARG A 125 -2.30 25.61 -10.29
CA ARG A 125 -1.49 25.65 -11.51
C ARG A 125 -1.79 24.48 -12.46
N THR A 126 -2.10 23.30 -11.95
CA THR A 126 -2.47 22.12 -12.76
C THR A 126 -3.78 22.33 -13.52
N GLY A 127 -4.70 23.12 -12.95
CA GLY A 127 -5.94 23.49 -13.62
C GLY A 127 -6.98 22.35 -13.64
N PRO A 128 -8.03 22.46 -14.47
CA PRO A 128 -9.10 21.47 -14.53
C PRO A 128 -8.61 20.13 -15.10
N VAL A 129 -9.26 19.04 -14.66
CA VAL A 129 -8.96 17.68 -15.11
C VAL A 129 -9.10 17.57 -16.63
N THR A 130 -8.02 17.13 -17.28
CA THR A 130 -7.94 16.97 -18.72
C THR A 130 -8.67 15.72 -19.21
N LYS A 131 -8.99 15.66 -20.50
CA LYS A 131 -9.62 14.47 -21.11
C LYS A 131 -8.78 13.20 -20.91
N ASN A 132 -7.45 13.31 -20.99
CA ASN A 132 -6.55 12.18 -20.80
C ASN A 132 -6.57 11.66 -19.35
N GLU A 133 -6.66 12.55 -18.37
CA GLU A 133 -6.81 12.16 -16.96
C GLU A 133 -8.16 11.47 -16.71
N TRP A 134 -9.24 11.93 -17.34
CA TRP A 134 -10.53 11.24 -17.31
C TRP A 134 -10.47 9.82 -17.89
N VAL A 135 -9.80 9.66 -19.05
CA VAL A 135 -9.57 8.34 -19.65
C VAL A 135 -8.76 7.45 -18.72
N MET A 136 -7.70 7.99 -18.08
CA MET A 136 -6.89 7.25 -17.12
C MET A 136 -7.69 6.83 -15.87
N ILE A 137 -8.54 7.70 -15.33
CA ILE A 137 -9.44 7.34 -14.22
C ILE A 137 -10.38 6.20 -14.64
N GLY A 138 -10.97 6.32 -15.83
CA GLY A 138 -11.87 5.30 -16.39
C GLY A 138 -11.18 3.94 -16.56
N THR A 139 -9.98 3.91 -17.14
CA THR A 139 -9.21 2.65 -17.29
C THR A 139 -8.76 2.08 -15.96
N MET A 140 -8.41 2.93 -14.98
CA MET A 140 -8.07 2.48 -13.64
C MET A 140 -9.26 1.84 -12.93
N ILE A 141 -10.46 2.46 -13.00
CA ILE A 141 -11.70 1.89 -12.43
C ILE A 141 -12.04 0.57 -13.10
N LEU A 142 -11.94 0.50 -14.43
CA LEU A 142 -12.19 -0.73 -15.18
C LEU A 142 -11.22 -1.84 -14.75
N ALA A 143 -9.93 -1.54 -14.66
CA ALA A 143 -8.91 -2.50 -14.22
C ALA A 143 -9.16 -3.00 -12.80
N VAL A 144 -9.52 -2.11 -11.85
CA VAL A 144 -9.87 -2.51 -10.48
C VAL A 144 -11.13 -3.38 -10.47
N SER A 145 -12.13 -3.05 -11.26
CA SER A 145 -13.40 -3.79 -11.35
C SER A 145 -13.17 -5.20 -11.91
N LEU A 146 -12.45 -5.31 -13.02
CA LEU A 146 -12.05 -6.60 -13.60
C LEU A 146 -11.25 -7.44 -12.60
N TRP A 147 -10.45 -6.82 -11.73
CA TRP A 147 -9.71 -7.55 -10.69
C TRP A 147 -10.52 -8.01 -9.49
N ILE A 148 -11.68 -7.40 -9.25
CA ILE A 148 -12.59 -7.78 -8.16
C ILE A 148 -13.53 -8.89 -8.63
N PHE A 149 -13.98 -8.82 -9.88
CA PHE A 149 -15.02 -9.69 -10.43
C PHE A 149 -14.53 -10.77 -11.41
N GLY A 150 -13.35 -10.60 -12.01
CA GLY A 150 -12.72 -11.57 -12.90
C GLY A 150 -11.69 -12.42 -12.20
#